data_AF-B7BFU5-F1
#
_entry.id   AF-B7BFU5-F1
#
_cell.length_a   1.000
_cell.length_b   1.000
_cell.length_c   1.000
_cell.angle_alpha   90.00
_cell.angle_beta   90.00
_cell.angle_gamma   90.00
#
_symmetry.space_group_name_H-M   'P 1'
#
loop_
_entity.id
_entity.type
_entity.pdbx_description
1 polymer ?
#
loop_
_entity_poly.entity_id
_entity_poly.type
_entity_poly.pdbx_seq_one_letter_code
_entity_poly.pdbx_strand_id
1 'polypeptide(L)'
;SGDVEMQYKAVVAPMLIAAVGIILSIIGIFAVRTKENATIRELLKALAIGTNLSSVLIALSTFGILYLLGLDNWFWISCSVIIGLLVGIVIGQSTEYYTSQSYQPTQRVSEAGLTGPATVIISGLGLGMLSTAIPVLAVVVGIICSFLFASGFDFNNIGMGLYGIGIAAVGMLSTLGITLATDAYGPIADNAGGNAEMSGLGKEVRKRTDALDSLGNTTAATGKGFAIGSAALTGLALLASYVEEIKIGLLRLGETVLQFADGRAIEVSKASFTDFMIYYDVTLMNPKVLAGMFLGSMMAFMFCGLTMNAVGRPPDIWWKKYAASSGKFREF
;
A
#
# COMPACT_ATOMS: atom_id res chain seq x y z
N SER A 1 -35.41 -9.97 7.53
CA SER A 1 -34.57 -11.18 7.52
C SER A 1 -33.60 -11.21 6.34
N GLY A 2 -33.95 -10.69 5.15
CA GLY A 2 -33.01 -10.58 4.01
C GLY A 2 -31.87 -9.57 4.19
N ASP A 3 -32.11 -8.47 4.93
CA ASP A 3 -31.11 -7.41 5.14
C ASP A 3 -29.90 -7.88 5.98
N VAL A 4 -30.17 -8.67 7.03
CA VAL A 4 -29.12 -9.23 7.91
C VAL A 4 -28.30 -10.30 7.17
N GLU A 5 -28.95 -11.11 6.33
CA GLU A 5 -28.25 -12.11 5.52
C GLU A 5 -27.33 -11.43 4.49
N MET A 6 -27.78 -10.35 3.86
CA MET A 6 -26.97 -9.58 2.92
C MET A 6 -25.79 -8.89 3.61
N GLN A 7 -25.99 -8.31 4.79
CA GLN A 7 -24.91 -7.75 5.60
C GLN A 7 -23.86 -8.81 5.96
N TYR A 8 -24.29 -10.02 6.35
CA TYR A 8 -23.37 -11.11 6.64
C TYR A 8 -22.56 -11.52 5.40
N LYS A 9 -23.20 -11.62 4.23
CA LYS A 9 -22.51 -11.88 2.96
C LYS A 9 -21.48 -10.79 2.64
N ALA A 10 -21.80 -9.51 2.85
CA ALA A 10 -20.88 -8.40 2.66
C ALA A 10 -19.66 -8.44 3.61
N VAL A 11 -19.82 -8.94 4.84
CA VAL A 11 -18.69 -9.15 5.76
C VAL A 11 -17.81 -10.32 5.33
N VAL A 12 -18.41 -11.41 4.85
CA VAL A 12 -17.69 -12.64 4.48
C VAL A 12 -16.97 -12.52 3.13
N ALA A 13 -17.51 -11.76 2.18
CA ALA A 13 -16.95 -11.55 0.85
C ALA A 13 -15.45 -11.19 0.83
N PRO A 14 -14.97 -10.14 1.51
CA PRO A 14 -13.54 -9.80 1.53
C PRO A 14 -12.67 -10.89 2.16
N MET A 15 -13.18 -11.62 3.16
CA MET A 15 -12.45 -12.73 3.80
C MET A 15 -12.25 -13.90 2.82
N LEU A 16 -13.27 -14.23 2.03
CA LEU A 16 -13.18 -15.28 1.01
C LEU A 16 -12.21 -14.90 -0.12
N ILE A 17 -12.27 -13.65 -0.59
CA ILE A 17 -11.35 -13.13 -1.62
C ILE A 17 -9.90 -13.24 -1.11
N ALA A 18 -9.64 -12.83 0.14
CA ALA A 18 -8.32 -12.94 0.74
C ALA A 18 -7.86 -14.42 0.88
N ALA A 19 -8.74 -15.32 1.34
CA ALA A 19 -8.42 -16.73 1.51
C ALA A 19 -8.08 -17.41 0.17
N VAL A 20 -8.87 -17.16 -0.88
CA VAL A 20 -8.57 -17.64 -2.23
C VAL A 20 -7.31 -16.98 -2.78
N GLY A 21 -7.09 -15.70 -2.52
CA GLY A 21 -5.88 -14.96 -2.89
C GLY A 21 -4.58 -15.59 -2.35
N ILE A 22 -4.60 -16.17 -1.15
CA ILE A 22 -3.47 -16.94 -0.61
C ILE A 22 -3.16 -18.15 -1.48
N ILE A 23 -4.18 -18.96 -1.81
CA ILE A 23 -4.01 -20.16 -2.63
C ILE A 23 -3.49 -19.79 -4.02
N LEU A 24 -4.07 -18.75 -4.64
CA LEU A 24 -3.66 -18.28 -5.97
C LEU A 24 -2.26 -17.67 -5.96
N SER A 25 -1.87 -17.01 -4.87
CA SER A 25 -0.49 -16.55 -4.68
C SER A 25 0.51 -17.70 -4.61
N ILE A 26 0.16 -18.81 -3.95
CA ILE A 26 0.99 -20.03 -3.93
C ILE A 26 1.16 -20.58 -5.36
N ILE A 27 0.08 -20.64 -6.14
CA ILE A 27 0.14 -21.06 -7.56
C ILE A 27 1.04 -20.09 -8.36
N GLY A 28 0.91 -18.79 -8.14
CA GLY A 28 1.73 -17.76 -8.77
C GLY A 28 3.23 -17.93 -8.47
N ILE A 29 3.59 -18.34 -7.25
CA ILE A 29 4.98 -18.63 -6.87
C ILE A 29 5.58 -19.74 -7.74
N PHE A 30 4.83 -20.82 -7.99
CA PHE A 30 5.31 -21.93 -8.84
C PHE A 30 5.49 -21.55 -10.32
N ALA A 31 4.89 -20.44 -10.77
CA ALA A 31 5.07 -19.88 -12.10
C ALA A 31 6.35 -19.02 -12.25
N VAL A 32 6.95 -18.57 -11.14
CA VAL A 32 8.20 -17.80 -11.15
C VAL A 32 9.36 -18.72 -11.53
N ARG A 33 9.93 -18.52 -12.71
CA ARG A 33 11.08 -19.30 -13.22
C ARG A 33 12.07 -18.38 -13.94
N THR A 34 13.36 -18.62 -13.73
CA THR A 34 14.44 -17.88 -14.39
C THR A 34 15.56 -18.81 -14.85
N LYS A 35 16.47 -18.32 -15.70
CA LYS A 35 17.65 -19.04 -16.21
C LYS A 35 18.90 -18.66 -15.42
N GLU A 36 19.94 -19.49 -15.43
CA GLU A 36 21.17 -19.28 -14.64
C GLU A 36 21.93 -17.98 -14.97
N ASN A 37 21.84 -17.47 -16.20
CA ASN A 37 22.49 -16.23 -16.65
C ASN A 37 21.48 -15.11 -16.96
N ALA A 38 20.39 -15.05 -16.19
CA ALA A 38 19.36 -14.05 -16.41
C ALA A 38 19.87 -12.63 -16.09
N THR A 39 19.52 -11.70 -16.98
CA THR A 39 19.68 -10.27 -16.75
C THR A 39 18.72 -9.78 -15.65
N ILE A 40 19.02 -8.64 -15.04
CA ILE A 40 18.14 -8.01 -14.03
C ILE A 40 16.72 -7.82 -14.57
N ARG A 41 16.59 -7.43 -15.84
CA ARG A 41 15.30 -7.26 -16.50
C ARG A 41 14.53 -8.58 -16.64
N GLU A 42 15.21 -9.69 -16.90
CA GLU A 42 14.58 -11.01 -16.94
C GLU A 42 14.15 -11.49 -15.55
N LEU A 43 14.92 -11.17 -14.51
CA LEU A 43 14.56 -11.46 -13.13
C LEU A 43 13.31 -10.68 -12.69
N LEU A 44 13.27 -9.37 -12.95
CA LEU A 44 12.08 -8.54 -12.71
C LEU A 44 10.86 -9.08 -13.46
N LYS A 45 11.04 -9.45 -14.73
CA LYS A 45 9.97 -10.03 -15.54
C LYS A 45 9.49 -11.37 -14.99
N ALA A 46 10.37 -12.23 -14.48
CA ALA A 46 9.99 -13.50 -13.88
C ALA A 46 9.12 -13.31 -12.63
N LEU A 47 9.48 -12.35 -11.77
CA LEU A 47 8.67 -11.98 -10.61
C LEU A 47 7.32 -11.40 -11.03
N ALA A 48 7.33 -10.50 -12.03
CA ALA A 48 6.12 -9.89 -12.58
C ALA A 48 5.16 -10.91 -13.21
N ILE A 49 5.68 -12.00 -13.82
CA ILE A 49 4.84 -13.08 -14.34
C ILE A 49 4.06 -13.75 -13.20
N GLY A 50 4.73 -14.07 -12.09
CA GLY A 50 4.07 -14.67 -10.93
C GLY A 50 3.00 -13.77 -10.34
N THR A 51 3.33 -12.49 -10.10
CA THR A 51 2.39 -11.53 -9.52
C THR A 51 1.20 -11.26 -10.44
N ASN A 52 1.45 -11.03 -11.73
CA ASN A 52 0.38 -10.79 -12.70
C ASN A 52 -0.51 -12.01 -12.91
N LEU A 53 0.06 -13.23 -12.92
CA LEU A 53 -0.73 -14.45 -12.99
C LEU A 53 -1.66 -14.56 -11.77
N SER A 54 -1.14 -14.34 -10.57
CA SER A 54 -1.97 -14.31 -9.34
C SER A 54 -3.08 -13.27 -9.45
N SER A 55 -2.76 -12.04 -9.86
CA SER A 55 -3.74 -10.96 -10.06
C SER A 55 -4.87 -11.34 -11.02
N VAL A 56 -4.54 -11.96 -12.16
CA VAL A 56 -5.54 -12.40 -13.15
C VAL A 56 -6.43 -13.51 -12.59
N LEU A 57 -5.84 -14.50 -11.90
CA LEU A 57 -6.61 -15.57 -11.28
C LEU A 57 -7.54 -15.05 -10.18
N ILE A 58 -7.08 -14.08 -9.38
CA ILE A 58 -7.88 -13.46 -8.33
C ILE A 58 -9.01 -12.62 -8.94
N ALA A 59 -8.73 -11.89 -10.01
CA ALA A 59 -9.75 -11.16 -10.76
C ALA A 59 -10.90 -12.09 -11.18
N LEU A 60 -10.59 -13.20 -11.86
CA LEU A 60 -11.58 -14.17 -12.30
C LEU A 60 -12.30 -14.83 -11.11
N SER A 61 -11.56 -15.23 -10.08
CA SER A 61 -12.12 -15.89 -8.90
C SER A 61 -13.06 -14.97 -8.13
N THR A 62 -12.79 -13.66 -8.09
CA THR A 62 -13.65 -12.68 -7.41
C THR A 62 -15.06 -12.66 -8.00
N PHE A 63 -15.20 -12.63 -9.33
CA PHE A 63 -16.52 -12.68 -9.98
C PHE A 63 -17.26 -13.96 -9.60
N GLY A 64 -16.56 -15.11 -9.59
CA GLY A 64 -17.14 -16.39 -9.18
C GLY A 64 -17.57 -16.41 -7.71
N ILE A 65 -16.72 -15.93 -6.79
CA ILE A 65 -16.98 -15.86 -5.35
C ILE A 65 -18.21 -15.00 -5.08
N LEU A 66 -18.25 -13.77 -5.61
CA LEU A 66 -19.34 -12.83 -5.32
C LEU A 66 -20.66 -13.25 -5.98
N TYR A 67 -20.60 -13.88 -7.15
CA TYR A 67 -21.77 -14.50 -7.78
C TYR A 67 -22.33 -15.66 -6.94
N LEU A 68 -21.48 -16.61 -6.53
CA LEU A 68 -21.89 -17.77 -5.73
C LEU A 68 -22.41 -17.40 -4.34
N LEU A 69 -21.86 -16.34 -3.75
CA LEU A 69 -22.32 -15.81 -2.47
C LEU A 69 -23.73 -15.19 -2.57
N GLY A 70 -24.19 -14.87 -3.79
CA GLY A 70 -25.48 -14.25 -4.05
C GLY A 70 -25.56 -12.85 -3.48
N LEU A 71 -24.49 -12.07 -3.64
CA LEU A 71 -24.41 -10.69 -3.16
C LEU A 71 -25.14 -9.77 -4.14
N ASP A 72 -25.96 -8.85 -3.62
CA ASP A 72 -26.62 -7.87 -4.48
C ASP A 72 -25.57 -6.97 -5.13
N ASN A 73 -25.78 -6.57 -6.38
CA ASN A 73 -24.78 -5.78 -7.11
C ASN A 73 -23.40 -6.46 -7.25
N TRP A 74 -23.32 -7.81 -7.12
CA TRP A 74 -22.06 -8.58 -7.13
C TRP A 74 -21.13 -8.23 -8.29
N PHE A 75 -21.70 -7.97 -9.48
CA PHE A 75 -20.93 -7.66 -10.68
C PHE A 75 -20.14 -6.36 -10.51
N TRP A 76 -20.81 -5.29 -10.10
CA TRP A 76 -20.15 -4.00 -9.92
C TRP A 76 -19.24 -3.97 -8.69
N ILE A 77 -19.59 -4.69 -7.63
CA ILE A 77 -18.70 -4.89 -6.47
C ILE A 77 -17.44 -5.67 -6.89
N SER A 78 -17.57 -6.66 -7.79
CA SER A 78 -16.41 -7.35 -8.38
C SER A 78 -15.54 -6.37 -9.15
N CYS A 79 -16.13 -5.46 -9.94
CA CYS A 79 -15.38 -4.39 -10.61
C CYS A 79 -14.62 -3.50 -9.63
N SER A 80 -15.15 -3.19 -8.45
CA SER A 80 -14.41 -2.44 -7.41
C SER A 80 -13.15 -3.18 -6.95
N VAL A 81 -13.22 -4.50 -6.78
CA VAL A 81 -12.03 -5.34 -6.46
C VAL A 81 -11.00 -5.28 -7.59
N ILE A 82 -11.44 -5.35 -8.85
CA ILE A 82 -10.56 -5.23 -10.03
C ILE A 82 -9.86 -3.87 -10.05
N ILE A 83 -10.58 -2.79 -9.75
CA ILE A 83 -9.97 -1.46 -9.63
C ILE A 83 -8.85 -1.48 -8.58
N GLY A 84 -9.08 -2.10 -7.42
CA GLY A 84 -8.05 -2.30 -6.40
C GLY A 84 -6.79 -3.02 -6.92
N LEU A 85 -6.97 -4.14 -7.62
CA LEU A 85 -5.89 -4.89 -8.26
C LEU A 85 -5.12 -4.03 -9.28
N LEU A 86 -5.83 -3.28 -10.13
CA LEU A 86 -5.23 -2.40 -11.13
C LEU A 86 -4.42 -1.28 -10.50
N VAL A 87 -4.94 -0.65 -9.43
CA VAL A 87 -4.18 0.37 -8.68
C VAL A 87 -2.91 -0.24 -8.10
N GLY A 88 -2.97 -1.46 -7.56
CA GLY A 88 -1.79 -2.20 -7.09
C GLY A 88 -0.74 -2.39 -8.18
N ILE A 89 -1.16 -2.86 -9.36
CA ILE A 89 -0.27 -3.05 -10.51
C ILE A 89 0.37 -1.72 -10.96
N VAL A 90 -0.43 -0.65 -11.07
CA VAL A 90 0.06 0.68 -11.48
C VAL A 90 1.08 1.22 -10.48
N ILE A 91 0.79 1.11 -9.17
CA ILE A 91 1.73 1.51 -8.12
C ILE A 91 3.02 0.71 -8.23
N GLY A 92 2.93 -0.63 -8.37
CA GLY A 92 4.12 -1.47 -8.47
C GLY A 92 4.99 -1.14 -9.68
N GLN A 93 4.39 -1.00 -10.86
CA GLN A 93 5.13 -0.63 -12.08
C GLN A 93 5.72 0.77 -12.01
N SER A 94 4.99 1.73 -11.46
CA SER A 94 5.50 3.09 -11.25
C SER A 94 6.69 3.06 -10.29
N THR A 95 6.59 2.34 -9.17
CA THR A 95 7.68 2.24 -8.21
C THR A 95 8.90 1.56 -8.82
N GLU A 96 8.73 0.48 -9.58
CA GLU A 96 9.82 -0.17 -10.31
C GLU A 96 10.53 0.82 -11.26
N TYR A 97 9.76 1.61 -12.02
CA TYR A 97 10.29 2.60 -12.97
C TYR A 97 11.17 3.68 -12.30
N TYR A 98 10.81 4.13 -11.10
CA TYR A 98 11.56 5.15 -10.37
C TYR A 98 12.73 4.60 -9.54
N THR A 99 12.78 3.29 -9.28
CA THR A 99 13.75 2.69 -8.34
C THR A 99 14.72 1.72 -8.99
N SER A 100 14.38 1.09 -10.11
CA SER A 100 15.28 0.16 -10.79
C SER A 100 16.32 0.90 -11.63
N GLN A 101 17.58 0.47 -11.48
CA GLN A 101 18.73 0.93 -12.26
C GLN A 101 18.63 0.64 -13.76
N SER A 102 17.64 -0.16 -14.19
CA SER A 102 17.37 -0.40 -15.61
C SER A 102 16.67 0.77 -16.31
N TYR A 103 16.11 1.71 -15.54
CA TYR A 103 15.34 2.84 -16.07
C TYR A 103 16.07 4.18 -15.93
N GLN A 104 15.69 5.11 -16.80
CA GLN A 104 16.26 6.45 -16.90
C GLN A 104 16.23 7.28 -15.60
N PRO A 105 15.16 7.26 -14.77
CA PRO A 105 15.13 8.06 -13.55
C PRO A 105 16.28 7.75 -12.59
N THR A 106 16.53 6.48 -12.30
CA THR A 106 17.59 6.04 -11.40
C THR A 106 18.98 6.23 -12.02
N GLN A 107 19.11 6.02 -13.34
CA GLN A 107 20.35 6.28 -14.08
C GLN A 107 20.77 7.75 -13.98
N ARG A 108 19.84 8.70 -14.09
CA ARG A 108 20.13 10.13 -13.93
C ARG A 108 20.63 10.51 -12.53
N VAL A 109 20.10 9.86 -11.48
CA VAL A 109 20.60 10.05 -10.11
C VAL A 109 22.03 9.53 -10.00
N SER A 110 22.34 8.39 -10.63
CA SER A 110 23.71 7.86 -10.68
C SER A 110 24.66 8.78 -11.45
N GLU A 111 24.23 9.34 -12.59
CA GLU A 111 25.00 10.28 -13.40
C GLU A 111 25.30 11.58 -12.65
N ALA A 112 24.36 12.06 -11.83
CA ALA A 112 24.59 13.21 -10.95
C ALA A 112 25.79 12.97 -10.01
N GLY A 113 26.08 11.72 -9.64
CA GLY A 113 27.25 11.33 -8.85
C GLY A 113 28.59 11.75 -9.44
N LEU A 114 28.69 11.96 -10.75
CA LEU A 114 29.89 12.48 -11.41
C LEU A 114 30.22 13.91 -10.98
N THR A 115 29.24 14.66 -10.47
CA THR A 115 29.39 16.05 -10.02
C THR A 115 29.47 16.20 -8.50
N GLY A 116 29.44 15.08 -7.75
CA GLY A 116 29.65 15.02 -6.30
C GLY A 116 28.42 14.62 -5.47
N PRO A 117 28.58 14.41 -4.15
CA PRO A 117 27.51 13.89 -3.30
C PRO A 117 26.29 14.82 -3.17
N ALA A 118 26.51 16.15 -3.20
CA ALA A 118 25.43 17.11 -3.03
C ALA A 118 24.39 17.04 -4.16
N THR A 119 24.83 16.88 -5.40
CA THR A 119 23.93 16.76 -6.56
C THR A 119 23.18 15.44 -6.57
N VAL A 120 23.79 14.35 -6.06
CA VAL A 120 23.09 13.06 -5.84
C VAL A 120 21.94 13.24 -4.85
N ILE A 121 22.17 13.91 -3.73
CA ILE A 121 21.13 14.16 -2.72
C ILE A 121 19.99 15.01 -3.31
N ILE A 122 20.33 16.11 -4.00
CA ILE A 122 19.33 16.99 -4.62
C ILE A 122 18.52 16.24 -5.68
N SER A 123 19.20 15.51 -6.56
CA SER A 123 18.56 14.72 -7.64
C SER A 123 17.67 13.62 -7.07
N GLY A 124 18.16 12.87 -6.07
CA GLY A 124 17.42 11.80 -5.42
C GLY A 124 16.19 12.30 -4.65
N LEU A 125 16.31 13.39 -3.90
CA LEU A 125 15.17 14.03 -3.22
C LEU A 125 14.12 14.53 -4.22
N GLY A 126 14.57 15.20 -5.28
CA GLY A 126 13.69 15.67 -6.36
C GLY A 126 12.97 14.51 -7.05
N LEU A 127 13.68 13.41 -7.33
CA LEU A 127 13.09 12.22 -7.93
C LEU A 127 12.05 11.58 -7.00
N GLY A 128 12.36 11.47 -5.71
CA GLY A 128 11.43 10.97 -4.70
C GLY A 128 10.12 11.76 -4.67
N MET A 129 10.20 13.10 -4.66
CA MET A 129 9.01 13.96 -4.69
C MET A 129 8.18 13.74 -5.96
N LEU A 130 8.83 13.68 -7.14
CA LEU A 130 8.15 13.44 -8.42
C LEU A 130 7.52 12.05 -8.51
N SER A 131 8.17 11.03 -7.93
CA SER A 131 7.70 9.63 -7.99
C SER A 131 6.33 9.41 -7.33
N THR A 132 5.88 10.34 -6.47
CA THR A 132 4.59 10.26 -5.79
C THR A 132 3.39 10.54 -6.70
N ALA A 133 3.59 11.21 -7.83
CA ALA A 133 2.49 11.69 -8.68
C ALA A 133 1.63 10.55 -9.23
N ILE A 134 2.25 9.53 -9.83
CA ILE A 134 1.52 8.40 -10.44
C ILE A 134 0.78 7.57 -9.36
N PRO A 135 1.41 7.16 -8.23
CA PRO A 135 0.71 6.46 -7.17
C PRO A 135 -0.49 7.23 -6.61
N VAL A 136 -0.35 8.54 -6.36
CA VAL A 136 -1.45 9.37 -5.84
C VAL A 136 -2.60 9.45 -6.83
N LEU A 137 -2.30 9.70 -8.12
CA LEU A 137 -3.34 9.72 -9.17
C LEU A 137 -4.04 8.37 -9.30
N ALA A 138 -3.30 7.26 -9.23
CA ALA A 138 -3.86 5.92 -9.28
C ALA A 138 -4.82 5.67 -8.10
N VAL A 139 -4.45 6.09 -6.88
CA VAL A 139 -5.32 5.98 -5.70
C VAL A 139 -6.57 6.86 -5.86
N VAL A 140 -6.46 8.10 -6.34
CA VAL A 140 -7.61 8.99 -6.56
C VAL A 140 -8.60 8.39 -7.56
N VAL A 141 -8.11 7.92 -8.71
CA VAL A 141 -8.93 7.23 -9.70
C VAL A 141 -9.53 5.95 -9.10
N GLY A 142 -8.74 5.20 -8.32
CA GLY A 142 -9.17 4.02 -7.61
C GLY A 142 -10.34 4.27 -6.67
N ILE A 143 -10.26 5.31 -5.84
CA ILE A 143 -11.32 5.75 -4.92
C ILE A 143 -12.60 6.05 -5.70
N ILE A 144 -12.53 6.90 -6.73
CA ILE A 144 -13.71 7.34 -7.48
C ILE A 144 -14.36 6.17 -8.21
N CYS A 145 -13.58 5.36 -8.93
CA CYS A 145 -14.11 4.23 -9.71
C CYS A 145 -14.70 3.14 -8.80
N SER A 146 -14.00 2.77 -7.72
CA SER A 146 -14.49 1.75 -6.79
C SER A 146 -15.73 2.18 -6.03
N PHE A 147 -15.83 3.47 -5.68
CA PHE A 147 -17.04 4.08 -5.12
C PHE A 147 -18.20 3.96 -6.11
N LEU A 148 -18.02 4.46 -7.34
CA LEU A 148 -19.09 4.52 -8.34
C LEU A 148 -19.61 3.15 -8.74
N PHE A 149 -18.73 2.16 -8.93
CA PHE A 149 -19.19 0.82 -9.25
C PHE A 149 -20.03 0.25 -8.10
N ALA A 150 -19.55 0.29 -6.86
CA ALA A 150 -20.30 -0.28 -5.75
C ALA A 150 -21.60 0.48 -5.45
N SER A 151 -21.62 1.80 -5.67
CA SER A 151 -22.80 2.65 -5.44
C SER A 151 -23.83 2.61 -6.58
N GLY A 152 -23.54 1.92 -7.69
CA GLY A 152 -24.42 1.87 -8.86
C GLY A 152 -24.44 3.20 -9.63
N PHE A 153 -23.32 3.92 -9.64
CA PHE A 153 -23.14 5.26 -10.20
C PHE A 153 -23.99 6.36 -9.55
N ASP A 154 -24.45 6.13 -8.33
CA ASP A 154 -25.13 7.12 -7.51
C ASP A 154 -24.22 7.63 -6.38
N PHE A 155 -23.94 8.93 -6.36
CA PHE A 155 -23.14 9.55 -5.31
C PHE A 155 -23.87 9.65 -3.96
N ASN A 156 -25.19 9.47 -3.95
CA ASN A 156 -25.98 9.54 -2.72
C ASN A 156 -25.92 8.22 -1.92
N ASN A 157 -25.55 7.09 -2.56
CA ASN A 157 -25.39 5.81 -1.89
C ASN A 157 -23.99 5.66 -1.27
N ILE A 158 -23.72 6.51 -0.26
CA ILE A 158 -22.41 6.62 0.38
C ILE A 158 -22.00 5.31 1.07
N GLY A 159 -22.94 4.60 1.71
CA GLY A 159 -22.65 3.34 2.41
C GLY A 159 -22.07 2.28 1.47
N MET A 160 -22.74 2.04 0.33
CA MET A 160 -22.24 1.09 -0.67
C MET A 160 -20.98 1.59 -1.37
N GLY A 161 -20.86 2.90 -1.63
CA GLY A 161 -19.67 3.48 -2.20
C GLY A 161 -18.43 3.31 -1.32
N LEU A 162 -18.55 3.54 0.00
CA LEU A 162 -17.48 3.32 0.98
C LEU A 162 -17.13 1.83 1.10
N TYR A 163 -18.11 0.93 1.04
CA TYR A 163 -17.87 -0.51 0.96
C TYR A 163 -17.08 -0.88 -0.30
N GLY A 164 -17.40 -0.29 -1.45
CA GLY A 164 -16.65 -0.43 -2.70
C GLY A 164 -15.18 -0.06 -2.59
N ILE A 165 -14.88 1.04 -1.90
CA ILE A 165 -13.50 1.48 -1.64
C ILE A 165 -12.79 0.49 -0.70
N GLY A 166 -13.48 0.02 0.35
CA GLY A 166 -12.94 -0.98 1.27
C GLY A 166 -12.62 -2.30 0.59
N ILE A 167 -13.54 -2.83 -0.23
CA ILE A 167 -13.30 -4.09 -0.95
C ILE A 167 -12.27 -3.94 -2.08
N ALA A 168 -12.11 -2.74 -2.65
CA ALA A 168 -11.00 -2.43 -3.55
C ALA A 168 -9.64 -2.51 -2.83
N ALA A 169 -9.54 -2.03 -1.59
CA ALA A 169 -8.33 -2.20 -0.78
C ALA A 169 -7.99 -3.69 -0.56
N VAL A 170 -9.01 -4.52 -0.32
CA VAL A 170 -8.85 -5.99 -0.24
C VAL A 170 -8.40 -6.57 -1.58
N GLY A 171 -8.94 -6.08 -2.70
CA GLY A 171 -8.48 -6.44 -4.04
C GLY A 171 -6.99 -6.17 -4.23
N MET A 172 -6.51 -4.97 -3.87
CA MET A 172 -5.08 -4.64 -3.94
C MET A 172 -4.21 -5.58 -3.08
N LEU A 173 -4.70 -5.97 -1.90
CA LEU A 173 -3.97 -6.85 -0.97
C LEU A 173 -4.20 -8.34 -1.20
N SER A 174 -5.07 -8.74 -2.12
CA SER A 174 -5.37 -10.15 -2.38
C SER A 174 -4.17 -10.92 -2.94
N THR A 175 -3.21 -10.23 -3.56
CA THR A 175 -1.91 -10.76 -4.01
C THR A 175 -0.81 -10.64 -2.95
N LEU A 176 -1.13 -10.27 -1.71
CA LEU A 176 -0.13 -10.00 -0.67
C LEU A 176 0.82 -11.19 -0.46
N GLY A 177 0.35 -12.43 -0.57
CA GLY A 177 1.19 -13.60 -0.38
C GLY A 177 2.41 -13.64 -1.32
N ILE A 178 2.20 -13.34 -2.61
CA ILE A 178 3.29 -13.31 -3.58
C ILE A 178 4.08 -12.01 -3.50
N THR A 179 3.42 -10.86 -3.31
CA THR A 179 4.11 -9.57 -3.19
C THR A 179 5.04 -9.53 -1.97
N LEU A 180 4.58 -10.06 -0.82
CA LEU A 180 5.38 -10.15 0.40
C LEU A 180 6.56 -11.12 0.24
N ALA A 181 6.38 -12.24 -0.48
CA ALA A 181 7.47 -13.14 -0.82
C ALA A 181 8.56 -12.43 -1.65
N THR A 182 8.17 -11.56 -2.59
CA THR A 182 9.13 -10.76 -3.38
C THR A 182 9.81 -9.65 -2.59
N ASP A 183 9.15 -9.11 -1.55
CA ASP A 183 9.76 -8.13 -0.63
C ASP A 183 10.79 -8.82 0.28
N ALA A 184 10.41 -9.95 0.88
CA ALA A 184 11.29 -10.76 1.74
C ALA A 184 12.52 -11.32 1.01
N TYR A 185 12.47 -11.44 -0.31
CA TYR A 185 13.59 -11.85 -1.13
C TYR A 185 14.81 -10.92 -1.02
N GLY A 186 14.60 -9.61 -0.87
CA GLY A 186 15.70 -8.63 -0.85
C GLY A 186 16.69 -8.84 0.31
N PRO A 187 16.23 -8.83 1.57
CA PRO A 187 17.09 -9.10 2.72
C PRO A 187 17.80 -10.47 2.69
N ILE A 188 17.19 -11.46 2.03
CA ILE A 188 17.82 -12.79 1.85
C ILE A 188 18.99 -12.68 0.87
N ALA A 189 18.82 -11.99 -0.25
CA ALA A 189 19.87 -11.77 -1.24
C ALA A 189 21.04 -10.94 -0.70
N ASP A 190 20.75 -9.88 0.06
CA ASP A 190 21.76 -9.05 0.73
C ASP A 190 22.64 -9.88 1.69
N ASN A 191 22.01 -10.65 2.59
CA ASN A 191 22.72 -11.53 3.52
C ASN A 191 23.54 -12.62 2.80
N ALA A 192 23.03 -13.16 1.69
CA ALA A 192 23.79 -14.11 0.88
C ALA A 192 25.05 -13.46 0.29
N GLY A 193 24.97 -12.20 -0.15
CA GLY A 193 26.11 -11.41 -0.61
C GLY A 193 27.13 -11.14 0.50
N GLY A 194 26.66 -10.76 1.69
CA GLY A 194 27.51 -10.59 2.87
C GLY A 194 28.26 -11.86 3.25
N ASN A 195 27.56 -13.01 3.27
CA ASN A 195 28.18 -14.31 3.53
C ASN A 195 29.22 -14.68 2.46
N ALA A 196 28.96 -14.36 1.19
CA ALA A 196 29.89 -14.61 0.10
C ALA A 196 31.19 -13.79 0.27
N GLU A 197 31.09 -12.52 0.63
CA GLU A 197 32.24 -11.65 0.90
C GLU A 197 33.02 -12.10 2.14
N MET A 198 32.32 -12.34 3.26
CA MET A 198 32.97 -12.75 4.52
C MET A 198 33.63 -14.13 4.46
N SER A 199 33.14 -15.02 3.59
CA SER A 199 33.70 -16.36 3.39
C SER A 199 34.77 -16.40 2.29
N GLY A 200 35.10 -15.27 1.66
CA GLY A 200 36.09 -15.19 0.59
C GLY A 200 35.72 -15.98 -0.67
N LEU A 201 34.43 -16.09 -1.00
CA LEU A 201 33.97 -16.78 -2.20
C LEU A 201 34.40 -16.04 -3.48
N GLY A 202 34.42 -16.75 -4.60
CA GLY A 202 34.87 -16.20 -5.88
C GLY A 202 34.01 -15.02 -6.39
N LYS A 203 34.62 -14.14 -7.19
CA LYS A 203 33.98 -12.93 -7.76
C LYS A 203 32.67 -13.21 -8.50
N GLU A 204 32.55 -14.39 -9.11
CA GLU A 204 31.34 -14.82 -9.80
C GLU A 204 30.15 -14.97 -8.83
N VAL A 205 30.38 -15.48 -7.60
CA VAL A 205 29.34 -15.59 -6.57
C VAL A 205 28.90 -14.20 -6.14
N ARG A 206 29.85 -13.29 -5.89
CA ARG A 206 29.56 -11.91 -5.48
C ARG A 206 28.77 -11.16 -6.56
N LYS A 207 29.19 -11.25 -7.82
CA LYS A 207 28.49 -10.64 -8.96
C LYS A 207 27.05 -11.14 -9.10
N ARG A 208 26.81 -12.43 -8.84
CA ARG A 208 25.45 -12.98 -8.81
C ARG A 208 24.66 -12.40 -7.64
N THR A 209 25.19 -12.43 -6.42
CA THR A 209 24.49 -11.90 -5.25
C THR A 209 24.20 -10.40 -5.37
N ASP A 210 25.08 -9.60 -5.98
CA ASP A 210 24.87 -8.16 -6.19
C ASP A 210 23.73 -7.90 -7.18
N ALA A 211 23.60 -8.74 -8.22
CA ALA A 211 22.47 -8.68 -9.14
C ALA A 211 21.14 -9.03 -8.44
N LEU A 212 21.16 -9.98 -7.52
CA LEU A 212 19.99 -10.37 -6.72
C LEU A 212 19.64 -9.31 -5.66
N ASP A 213 20.62 -8.69 -5.02
CA ASP A 213 20.42 -7.60 -4.05
C ASP A 213 19.84 -6.35 -4.72
N SER A 214 20.39 -5.95 -5.87
CA SER A 214 19.83 -4.83 -6.64
C SER A 214 18.37 -5.07 -7.05
N LEU A 215 18.01 -6.30 -7.39
CA LEU A 215 16.61 -6.70 -7.61
C LEU A 215 15.78 -6.54 -6.33
N GLY A 216 16.30 -7.03 -5.20
CA GLY A 216 15.71 -6.91 -3.88
C GLY A 216 15.39 -5.48 -3.45
N ASN A 217 16.27 -4.53 -3.75
CA ASN A 217 16.04 -3.11 -3.47
C ASN A 217 14.83 -2.56 -4.23
N THR A 218 14.62 -3.00 -5.47
CA THR A 218 13.46 -2.61 -6.29
C THR A 218 12.17 -3.26 -5.79
N THR A 219 12.21 -4.55 -5.43
CA THR A 219 11.02 -5.27 -4.93
C THR A 219 10.61 -4.77 -3.55
N ALA A 220 11.57 -4.40 -2.69
CA ALA A 220 11.29 -3.80 -1.40
C ALA A 220 10.61 -2.43 -1.53
N ALA A 221 11.06 -1.60 -2.47
CA ALA A 221 10.38 -0.34 -2.75
C ALA A 221 8.94 -0.59 -3.26
N THR A 222 8.77 -1.56 -4.16
CA THR A 222 7.46 -1.96 -4.67
C THR A 222 6.53 -2.42 -3.56
N GLY A 223 7.01 -3.26 -2.63
CA GLY A 223 6.26 -3.69 -1.45
C GLY A 223 5.81 -2.52 -0.56
N LYS A 224 6.68 -1.53 -0.34
CA LYS A 224 6.31 -0.29 0.37
C LYS A 224 5.24 0.51 -0.39
N GLY A 225 5.33 0.59 -1.72
CA GLY A 225 4.31 1.22 -2.56
C GLY A 225 2.93 0.59 -2.38
N PHE A 226 2.85 -0.75 -2.44
CA PHE A 226 1.61 -1.50 -2.18
C PHE A 226 1.05 -1.24 -0.77
N ALA A 227 1.91 -1.24 0.25
CA ALA A 227 1.50 -0.96 1.62
C ALA A 227 0.90 0.45 1.76
N ILE A 228 1.52 1.46 1.15
CA ILE A 228 1.04 2.85 1.20
C ILE A 228 -0.27 3.01 0.42
N GLY A 229 -0.35 2.48 -0.80
CA GLY A 229 -1.56 2.56 -1.64
C GLY A 229 -2.77 1.90 -0.97
N SER A 230 -2.58 0.72 -0.39
CA SER A 230 -3.64 0.00 0.33
C SER A 230 -4.04 0.71 1.61
N ALA A 231 -3.08 1.30 2.35
CA ALA A 231 -3.38 2.11 3.54
C ALA A 231 -4.24 3.33 3.20
N ALA A 232 -3.98 3.99 2.07
CA ALA A 232 -4.78 5.13 1.61
C ALA A 232 -6.24 4.73 1.30
N LEU A 233 -6.45 3.64 0.55
CA LEU A 233 -7.80 3.11 0.27
C LEU A 233 -8.51 2.65 1.56
N THR A 234 -7.80 1.94 2.43
CA THR A 234 -8.33 1.42 3.71
C THR A 234 -8.68 2.57 4.65
N GLY A 235 -7.93 3.67 4.66
CA GLY A 235 -8.17 4.81 5.54
C GLY A 235 -9.58 5.40 5.39
N LEU A 236 -10.11 5.46 4.17
CA LEU A 236 -11.47 5.92 3.92
C LEU A 236 -12.54 4.94 4.41
N ALA A 237 -12.29 3.63 4.26
CA ALA A 237 -13.16 2.60 4.83
C ALA A 237 -13.12 2.60 6.38
N LEU A 238 -11.96 2.85 6.98
CA LEU A 238 -11.83 2.99 8.44
C LEU A 238 -12.55 4.22 8.98
N LEU A 239 -12.63 5.31 8.21
CA LEU A 239 -13.44 6.48 8.59
C LEU A 239 -14.92 6.12 8.64
N ALA A 240 -15.42 5.32 7.70
CA ALA A 240 -16.78 4.78 7.75
C ALA A 240 -17.01 3.93 9.02
N SER A 241 -16.07 3.02 9.31
CA SER A 241 -16.11 2.18 10.51
C SER A 241 -16.05 3.00 11.81
N TYR A 242 -15.28 4.08 11.83
CA TYR A 242 -15.15 4.96 12.99
C TYR A 242 -16.49 5.64 13.34
N VAL A 243 -17.24 6.07 12.32
CA VAL A 243 -18.58 6.67 12.53
C VAL A 243 -19.57 5.64 13.06
N GLU A 244 -19.51 4.40 12.58
CA GLU A 244 -20.36 3.32 13.12
C GLU A 244 -20.01 3.00 14.58
N GLU A 245 -18.72 3.03 14.96
CA GLU A 245 -18.31 2.89 16.37
C GLU A 245 -18.82 4.04 17.25
N ILE A 246 -18.83 5.28 16.75
CA ILE A 246 -19.44 6.40 17.47
C ILE A 246 -20.94 6.14 17.70
N LYS A 247 -21.66 5.67 16.69
CA LYS A 247 -23.09 5.32 16.80
C LYS A 247 -23.32 4.26 17.87
N ILE A 248 -22.53 3.19 17.88
CA ILE A 248 -22.59 2.15 18.92
C ILE A 248 -22.28 2.74 20.30
N GLY A 249 -21.28 3.61 20.39
CA GLY A 249 -20.91 4.31 21.62
C GLY A 249 -22.04 5.16 22.20
N LEU A 250 -22.72 5.95 21.36
CA LEU A 250 -23.87 6.77 21.78
C LEU A 250 -25.01 5.92 22.32
N LEU A 251 -25.36 4.83 21.62
CA LEU A 251 -26.39 3.89 22.09
C LEU A 251 -26.05 3.28 23.44
N ARG A 252 -24.78 2.95 23.69
CA ARG A 252 -24.32 2.43 24.99
C ARG A 252 -24.39 3.47 26.11
N LEU A 253 -24.25 4.74 25.78
CA LEU A 253 -24.37 5.86 26.72
C LEU A 253 -25.84 6.25 27.01
N GLY A 254 -26.81 5.64 26.32
CA GLY A 254 -28.23 5.96 26.44
C GLY A 254 -28.70 7.10 25.54
N GLU A 255 -27.80 7.66 24.72
CA GLU A 255 -28.15 8.64 23.68
C GLU A 255 -28.83 7.92 22.52
N THR A 256 -30.14 8.09 22.41
CA THR A 256 -30.98 7.38 21.43
C THR A 256 -31.44 8.26 20.28
N VAL A 257 -31.32 9.59 20.41
CA VAL A 257 -31.78 10.56 19.42
C VAL A 257 -30.72 11.64 19.20
N LEU A 258 -30.33 11.85 17.95
CA LEU A 258 -29.54 13.00 17.53
C LEU A 258 -30.48 14.18 17.28
N GLN A 259 -30.28 15.29 17.99
CA GLN A 259 -30.98 16.55 17.74
C GLN A 259 -30.10 17.47 16.90
N PHE A 260 -30.61 17.87 15.75
CA PHE A 260 -29.92 18.75 14.82
C PHE A 260 -30.26 20.21 15.09
N ALA A 261 -29.34 21.11 14.70
CA ALA A 261 -29.52 22.55 14.86
C ALA A 261 -30.71 23.11 14.06
N ASP A 262 -31.15 22.42 13.01
CA ASP A 262 -32.32 22.75 12.19
C ASP A 262 -33.66 22.23 12.77
N GLY A 263 -33.63 21.63 13.97
CA GLY A 263 -34.80 21.08 14.65
C GLY A 263 -35.18 19.66 14.23
N ARG A 264 -34.43 19.03 13.31
CA ARG A 264 -34.63 17.59 13.02
C ARG A 264 -34.18 16.74 14.20
N ALA A 265 -34.87 15.63 14.40
CA ALA A 265 -34.52 14.61 15.39
C ALA A 265 -34.46 13.25 14.69
N ILE A 266 -33.31 12.59 14.73
CA ILE A 266 -33.09 11.29 14.10
C ILE A 266 -32.70 10.28 15.16
N GLU A 267 -33.34 9.11 15.15
CA GLU A 267 -32.97 8.01 16.03
C GLU A 267 -31.55 7.53 15.69
N VAL A 268 -30.67 7.46 16.70
CA VAL A 268 -29.25 7.09 16.53
C VAL A 268 -29.10 5.74 15.81
N SER A 269 -30.00 4.79 16.07
CA SER A 269 -30.02 3.46 15.44
C SER A 269 -30.21 3.52 13.91
N LYS A 270 -30.92 4.53 13.41
CA LYS A 270 -31.25 4.76 11.99
C LYS A 270 -30.41 5.85 11.34
N ALA A 271 -29.61 6.59 12.11
CA ALA A 271 -28.74 7.63 11.59
C ALA A 271 -27.75 7.05 10.59
N SER A 272 -27.67 7.69 9.43
CA SER A 272 -26.73 7.35 8.37
C SER A 272 -25.37 8.00 8.62
N PHE A 273 -24.35 7.57 7.85
CA PHE A 273 -23.04 8.20 7.86
C PHE A 273 -23.12 9.72 7.62
N THR A 274 -23.95 10.16 6.67
CA THR A 274 -24.15 11.59 6.35
C THR A 274 -24.74 12.36 7.52
N ASP A 275 -25.68 11.76 8.25
CA ASP A 275 -26.29 12.38 9.42
C ASP A 275 -25.24 12.68 10.50
N PHE A 276 -24.30 11.76 10.71
CA PHE A 276 -23.16 12.00 11.62
C PHE A 276 -22.20 13.08 11.13
N MET A 277 -21.91 13.13 9.82
CA MET A 277 -21.08 14.20 9.25
C MET A 277 -21.72 15.58 9.45
N ILE A 278 -23.04 15.69 9.30
CA ILE A 278 -23.79 16.92 9.55
C ILE A 278 -23.83 17.23 11.05
N TYR A 279 -24.15 16.25 11.89
CA TYR A 279 -24.30 16.43 13.34
C TYR A 279 -23.01 16.92 13.99
N TYR A 280 -21.86 16.38 13.59
CA TYR A 280 -20.55 16.80 14.10
C TYR A 280 -19.90 17.93 13.29
N ASP A 281 -20.59 18.48 12.28
CA ASP A 281 -20.09 19.51 11.36
C ASP A 281 -18.71 19.16 10.78
N VAL A 282 -18.60 17.95 10.22
CA VAL A 282 -17.36 17.45 9.60
C VAL A 282 -17.21 18.06 8.21
N THR A 283 -16.85 19.34 8.16
CA THR A 283 -16.65 20.11 6.92
C THR A 283 -15.27 20.76 6.92
N LEU A 284 -14.72 21.03 5.72
CA LEU A 284 -13.45 21.76 5.59
C LEU A 284 -13.53 23.20 6.11
N MET A 285 -14.74 23.74 6.24
CA MET A 285 -14.99 25.07 6.79
C MET A 285 -14.99 25.10 8.32
N ASN A 286 -15.15 23.94 8.98
CA ASN A 286 -15.06 23.86 10.43
C ASN A 286 -13.59 23.98 10.88
N PRO A 287 -13.21 25.00 11.67
CA PRO A 287 -11.84 25.20 12.10
C PRO A 287 -11.29 24.03 12.93
N LYS A 288 -12.14 23.27 13.63
CA LYS A 288 -11.71 22.08 14.39
C LYS A 288 -11.24 20.96 13.46
N VAL A 289 -11.98 20.74 12.36
CA VAL A 289 -11.63 19.74 11.34
C VAL A 289 -10.35 20.16 10.64
N LEU A 290 -10.28 21.42 10.20
CA LEU A 290 -9.11 21.98 9.53
C LEU A 290 -7.86 21.90 10.41
N ALA A 291 -7.96 22.27 11.69
CA ALA A 291 -6.87 22.14 12.66
C ALA A 291 -6.44 20.66 12.82
N GLY A 292 -7.40 19.74 12.89
CA GLY A 292 -7.13 18.29 12.92
C GLY A 292 -6.34 17.82 11.69
N MET A 293 -6.69 18.27 10.49
CA MET A 293 -5.96 17.92 9.25
C MET A 293 -4.51 18.45 9.25
N PHE A 294 -4.29 19.68 9.69
CA PHE A 294 -2.95 20.27 9.79
C PHE A 294 -2.09 19.53 10.83
N LEU A 295 -2.65 19.24 12.01
CA LEU A 295 -1.97 18.45 13.05
C LEU A 295 -1.64 17.04 12.55
N GLY A 296 -2.59 16.38 11.88
CA GLY A 296 -2.40 15.06 11.26
C GLY A 296 -1.27 15.05 10.25
N SER A 297 -1.24 16.04 9.34
CA SER A 297 -0.18 16.16 8.33
C SER A 297 1.18 16.44 8.95
N MET A 298 1.24 17.32 9.96
CA MET A 298 2.46 17.65 10.70
C MET A 298 3.03 16.41 11.42
N MET A 299 2.18 15.55 12.00
CA MET A 299 2.63 14.35 12.71
C MET A 299 3.47 13.42 11.83
N ALA A 300 3.15 13.29 10.54
CA ALA A 300 3.95 12.49 9.60
C ALA A 300 5.39 13.02 9.49
N PHE A 301 5.57 14.34 9.32
CA PHE A 301 6.89 14.96 9.26
C PHE A 301 7.63 14.89 10.59
N MET A 302 6.93 15.11 11.71
CA MET A 302 7.52 14.98 13.04
C MET A 302 8.04 13.55 13.27
N PHE A 303 7.24 12.53 12.91
CA PHE A 303 7.64 11.13 13.02
C PHE A 303 8.86 10.81 12.15
N CYS A 304 8.90 11.30 10.90
CA CYS A 304 10.06 11.18 10.02
C CYS A 304 11.31 11.84 10.64
N GLY A 305 11.19 13.05 11.18
CA GLY A 305 12.30 13.75 11.82
C GLY A 305 12.81 13.02 13.07
N LEU A 306 11.92 12.50 13.91
CA LEU A 306 12.29 11.72 15.09
C LEU A 306 13.00 10.42 14.73
N THR A 307 12.48 9.68 13.74
CA THR A 307 13.09 8.41 13.28
C THR A 307 14.43 8.64 12.58
N MET A 308 14.57 9.68 11.74
CA MET A 308 15.85 10.06 11.13
C MET A 308 16.89 10.45 12.19
N ASN A 309 16.52 11.26 13.19
CA ASN A 309 17.42 11.64 14.28
C ASN A 309 17.81 10.44 15.15
N ALA A 310 16.89 9.48 15.35
CA ALA A 310 17.20 8.25 16.07
C ALA A 310 18.22 7.38 15.30
N VAL A 311 18.12 7.31 13.96
CA VAL A 311 19.07 6.59 13.10
C VAL A 311 20.38 7.34 12.91
N GLY A 312 20.42 8.68 12.99
CA GLY A 312 21.65 9.46 12.82
C GLY A 312 22.64 9.35 14.00
N ARG A 313 22.16 9.04 15.21
CA ARG A 313 23.01 8.95 16.41
C ARG A 313 23.93 7.72 16.44
N PRO A 314 23.47 6.49 16.11
CA PRO A 314 24.34 5.32 16.10
C PRO A 314 25.51 5.41 15.11
N PRO A 315 25.34 5.75 13.81
CA PRO A 315 26.44 5.82 12.84
C PRO A 315 27.67 6.58 13.34
N ASP A 316 27.51 7.70 14.04
CA ASP A 316 28.63 8.42 14.65
C ASP A 316 29.38 7.60 15.70
N ILE A 317 28.66 6.87 16.55
CA ILE A 317 29.23 5.99 17.58
C ILE A 317 29.91 4.79 16.93
N TRP A 318 29.25 4.17 15.96
CA TRP A 318 29.76 3.00 15.24
C TRP A 318 30.99 3.35 14.41
N TRP A 319 30.98 4.50 13.74
CA TRP A 319 32.13 5.02 13.02
C TRP A 319 33.32 5.29 13.93
N LYS A 320 33.09 5.94 15.09
CA LYS A 320 34.15 6.16 16.09
C LYS A 320 34.74 4.85 16.59
N LYS A 321 33.90 3.86 16.89
CA LYS A 321 34.34 2.51 17.30
C LYS A 321 35.12 1.81 16.20
N TYR A 322 34.62 1.84 14.97
CA TYR A 322 35.29 1.25 13.81
C TYR A 322 36.65 1.90 13.57
N ALA A 323 36.71 3.22 13.48
CA ALA A 323 37.94 3.98 13.29
C ALA A 323 38.97 3.74 14.41
N ALA A 324 38.51 3.59 15.66
CA ALA A 324 39.36 3.21 16.78
C ALA A 324 39.91 1.78 16.62
N SER A 325 39.07 0.81 16.22
CA SER A 325 39.49 -0.58 16.00
C SER A 325 40.37 -0.79 14.76
N SER A 326 40.22 0.04 13.73
CA SER A 326 40.93 -0.09 12.46
C SER A 326 42.22 0.74 12.40
N GLY A 327 42.61 1.41 13.50
CA GLY A 327 43.78 2.29 13.56
C GLY A 327 43.69 3.56 12.71
N LYS A 328 42.51 3.87 12.14
CA LYS A 328 42.29 5.04 11.25
C LYS A 328 42.04 6.34 12.02
N PHE A 329 42.06 6.30 13.36
CA PHE A 329 41.80 7.45 14.22
C PHE A 329 42.95 8.49 14.26
N ARG A 330 44.03 8.33 13.47
CA ARG A 330 45.21 9.21 13.52
C ARG A 330 45.27 10.32 12.48
N GLU A 331 44.29 10.46 11.59
CA GLU A 331 44.33 11.48 10.54
C GLU A 331 42.98 12.19 10.36
N PHE A 332 42.49 12.88 11.40
CA PHE A 332 41.56 14.01 11.28
C PHE A 332 41.70 14.93 12.50
#